data_AF-A0A970US55-F1
#
_entry.id   AF-A0A970US55-F1
#
_cell.length_a   1.000
_cell.length_b   1.000
_cell.length_c   1.000
_cell.angle_alpha   90.00
_cell.angle_beta   90.00
_cell.angle_gamma   90.00
#
_symmetry.space_group_name_H-M   'P 1'
#
loop_
_entity.id
_entity.type
_entity.pdbx_description
1 polymer ?
#
loop_
_entity_poly.entity_id
_entity_poly.type
_entity_poly.pdbx_seq_one_letter_code
_entity_poly.pdbx_strand_id
1 'polypeptide(L)'
;MNRKLKILLMLLPFMGSFPLLAQTERSFAAIDSLSYQAWQHANWKEVRQVTQEGFALGYDYYFLRMRAGMAELNLNKPLRADVHFKKALTFSQNDPNALAYRYLALLGSGHFSEARLIVDSIPQDTRERFHIQAPRLITSVFVEPGYMLAAKASDLKSTSPDAPFSHHYLVPSYSYVGAGLNLNPHRRLRITLAANNLKYFALQYFAASGSEPIEFEVPFDQNAFYLAGSWYFGKGFTGALAGQVLSATYPLREWRQTPISGSYVEVPYFYRDMALHASLSKQFAWAVLTLRGDWNRFKSKRYIQGGADLTLYPAGNTNIWVRGEMTLINGANRGVPRLVSSFSAGKKLFGNTWLEAFYSFGEFNGYTEKSAWVVYNNYDPIVARAGANLLVYSLTSQLDLAVRYQWSQRISTWQLYDGDGIYTGGFEKQYHMHSLTGGITWRF
;
A
#
# COMPACT_ATOMS: atom_id res chain seq x y z
N MET A 1 63.01 -31.63 -39.49
CA MET A 1 62.61 -32.35 -38.27
C MET A 1 62.92 -31.47 -37.07
N ASN A 2 61.88 -30.89 -36.45
CA ASN A 2 61.93 -29.59 -35.81
C ASN A 2 62.49 -29.59 -34.37
N ARG A 3 63.35 -28.59 -34.11
CA ARG A 3 63.94 -28.15 -32.82
C ARG A 3 62.92 -27.75 -31.73
N LYS A 4 61.63 -28.07 -31.88
CA LYS A 4 60.57 -27.72 -30.92
C LYS A 4 60.25 -28.82 -29.89
N LEU A 5 60.90 -30.00 -29.98
CA LEU A 5 60.60 -31.16 -29.13
C LEU A 5 61.63 -31.43 -28.00
N LYS A 6 62.47 -30.45 -27.65
CA LYS A 6 63.40 -30.54 -26.51
C LYS A 6 63.11 -29.57 -25.36
N ILE A 7 62.07 -28.75 -25.47
CA ILE A 7 61.67 -27.78 -24.43
C ILE A 7 60.44 -28.27 -23.64
N LEU A 8 59.77 -29.35 -24.07
CA LEU A 8 58.56 -29.88 -23.42
C LEU A 8 58.84 -30.93 -22.33
N LEU A 9 60.10 -31.14 -21.94
CA LEU A 9 60.51 -32.15 -20.93
C LEU A 9 61.35 -31.55 -19.78
N MET A 10 61.32 -30.22 -19.62
CA MET A 10 61.97 -29.50 -18.51
C MET A 10 60.99 -28.67 -17.67
N LEU A 11 59.69 -28.98 -17.73
CA LEU A 11 58.65 -28.25 -17.00
C LEU A 11 57.74 -29.18 -16.19
N LEU A 12 58.32 -30.17 -15.49
CA LEU A 12 57.75 -30.78 -14.27
C LEU A 12 58.84 -31.69 -13.66
N PRO A 13 59.20 -31.59 -12.36
CA PRO A 13 58.41 -31.08 -11.25
C PRO A 13 59.15 -30.05 -10.37
N PHE A 14 58.68 -28.80 -10.36
CA PHE A 14 58.78 -27.96 -9.16
C PHE A 14 57.41 -27.95 -8.48
N MET A 15 56.84 -29.15 -8.26
CA MET A 15 55.84 -29.35 -7.21
C MET A 15 56.58 -29.39 -5.89
N GLY A 16 57.18 -28.23 -5.55
CA GLY A 16 57.50 -27.93 -4.18
C GLY A 16 56.20 -28.05 -3.41
N SER A 17 56.18 -29.02 -2.51
CA SER A 17 55.25 -29.15 -1.42
C SER A 17 55.22 -27.84 -0.64
N PHE A 18 54.42 -26.88 -1.13
CA PHE A 18 53.78 -25.94 -0.24
C PHE A 18 53.05 -26.82 0.76
N PRO A 19 53.30 -26.70 2.08
CA PRO A 19 52.31 -27.18 3.01
C PRO A 19 51.05 -26.41 2.62
N LEU A 20 50.12 -27.11 1.97
CA LEU A 20 48.71 -26.86 2.19
C LEU A 20 48.64 -26.84 3.72
N LEU A 21 48.62 -25.64 4.29
CA LEU A 21 48.01 -25.42 5.58
C LEU A 21 46.59 -25.91 5.34
N ALA A 22 46.38 -27.22 5.53
CA ALA A 22 45.09 -27.76 5.86
C ALA A 22 44.67 -26.88 7.03
N GLN A 23 43.84 -25.88 6.74
CA GLN A 23 43.13 -25.18 7.79
C GLN A 23 42.43 -26.31 8.51
N THR A 24 42.89 -26.62 9.72
CA THR A 24 42.29 -27.66 10.53
C THR A 24 40.82 -27.28 10.59
N GLU A 25 39.98 -28.05 9.89
CA GLU A 25 38.55 -27.77 9.84
C GLU A 25 38.09 -27.64 11.27
N ARG A 26 37.46 -26.51 11.59
CA ARG A 26 37.06 -26.24 12.97
C ARG A 26 36.16 -27.37 13.41
N SER A 27 36.52 -28.03 14.50
CA SER A 27 35.71 -29.11 15.05
C SER A 27 34.35 -28.57 15.50
N PHE A 28 33.37 -29.47 15.61
CA PHE A 28 32.08 -29.17 16.21
C PHE A 28 32.22 -28.42 17.55
N ALA A 29 33.13 -28.89 18.43
CA ALA A 29 33.37 -28.28 19.73
C ALA A 29 33.94 -26.85 19.62
N ALA A 30 34.82 -26.61 18.64
CA ALA A 30 35.35 -25.28 18.38
C ALA A 30 34.24 -24.32 17.87
N ILE A 31 33.43 -24.76 16.91
CA ILE A 31 32.28 -23.99 16.40
C ILE A 31 31.28 -23.68 17.52
N ASP A 32 30.98 -24.67 18.35
CA ASP A 32 30.05 -24.52 19.48
C ASP A 32 30.57 -23.52 20.51
N SER A 33 31.82 -23.68 20.95
CA SER A 33 32.45 -22.81 21.95
C SER A 33 32.59 -21.38 21.45
N LEU A 34 33.12 -21.18 20.23
CA LEU A 34 33.32 -19.83 19.67
C LEU A 34 32.00 -19.10 19.45
N SER A 35 31.00 -19.79 18.88
CA SER A 35 29.70 -19.15 18.66
C SER A 35 28.98 -18.86 19.98
N TYR A 36 29.21 -19.65 21.03
CA TYR A 36 28.66 -19.40 22.37
C TYR A 36 29.33 -18.20 23.02
N GLN A 37 30.65 -18.16 23.02
CA GLN A 37 31.44 -17.07 23.58
C GLN A 37 31.08 -15.74 22.89
N ALA A 38 31.06 -15.71 21.55
CA ALA A 38 30.66 -14.54 20.80
C ALA A 38 29.22 -14.09 21.14
N TRP A 39 28.31 -15.04 21.37
CA TRP A 39 26.93 -14.76 21.76
C TRP A 39 26.85 -14.17 23.18
N GLN A 40 27.60 -14.70 24.14
CA GLN A 40 27.68 -14.17 25.50
C GLN A 40 28.22 -12.73 25.53
N HIS A 41 29.14 -12.40 24.64
CA HIS A 41 29.67 -11.04 24.48
C HIS A 41 28.81 -10.14 23.57
N ALA A 42 27.65 -10.61 23.11
CA ALA A 42 26.78 -9.90 22.17
C ALA A 42 27.50 -9.47 20.87
N ASN A 43 28.56 -10.18 20.47
CA ASN A 43 29.28 -9.92 19.23
C ASN A 43 28.54 -10.57 18.05
N TRP A 44 27.39 -10.01 17.68
CA TRP A 44 26.47 -10.60 16.70
C TRP A 44 27.09 -10.80 15.31
N LYS A 45 28.05 -9.96 14.92
CA LYS A 45 28.77 -10.12 13.66
C LYS A 45 29.62 -11.40 13.67
N GLU A 46 30.33 -11.64 14.77
CA GLU A 46 31.12 -12.85 14.98
C GLU A 46 30.25 -14.09 15.12
N VAL A 47 29.15 -14.03 15.90
CA VAL A 47 28.19 -15.14 15.98
C VAL A 47 27.72 -15.56 14.59
N ARG A 48 27.34 -14.59 13.75
CA ARG A 48 26.92 -14.85 12.37
C ARG A 48 28.04 -15.48 11.54
N GLN A 49 29.27 -14.98 11.66
CA GLN A 49 30.40 -15.53 10.92
C GLN A 49 30.69 -16.99 11.33
N VAL A 50 30.82 -17.26 12.62
CA VAL A 50 31.12 -18.60 13.15
C VAL A 50 29.98 -19.59 12.87
N THR A 51 28.72 -19.15 12.99
CA THR A 51 27.57 -20.01 12.67
C THR A 51 27.50 -20.31 11.17
N GLN A 52 27.79 -19.35 10.29
CA GLN A 52 27.86 -19.58 8.84
C GLN A 52 28.97 -20.57 8.46
N GLU A 53 30.14 -20.44 9.07
CA GLU A 53 31.23 -21.42 8.93
C GLU A 53 30.79 -22.81 9.40
N GLY A 54 30.16 -22.90 10.57
CA GLY A 54 29.63 -24.15 11.10
C GLY A 54 28.63 -24.82 10.13
N PHE A 55 27.71 -24.05 9.55
CA PHE A 55 26.78 -24.58 8.55
C PHE A 55 27.49 -25.02 7.26
N ALA A 56 28.55 -24.32 6.83
CA ALA A 56 29.34 -24.70 5.66
C ALA A 56 30.10 -26.02 5.89
N LEU A 57 30.52 -26.28 7.13
CA LEU A 57 31.13 -27.54 7.57
C LEU A 57 30.09 -28.66 7.83
N GLY A 58 28.80 -28.40 7.59
CA GLY A 58 27.73 -29.38 7.77
C GLY A 58 27.19 -29.51 9.20
N TYR A 59 27.65 -28.69 10.14
CA TYR A 59 27.08 -28.67 11.50
C TYR A 59 25.74 -27.93 11.49
N ASP A 60 24.65 -28.65 11.76
CA ASP A 60 23.31 -28.06 11.90
C ASP A 60 22.59 -28.66 13.11
N TYR A 61 22.52 -27.91 14.20
CA TYR A 61 21.89 -28.31 15.45
C TYR A 61 21.18 -27.13 16.11
N TYR A 62 20.31 -27.46 17.06
CA TYR A 62 19.39 -26.51 17.70
C TYR A 62 20.08 -25.23 18.20
N PHE A 63 21.10 -25.33 19.05
CA PHE A 63 21.74 -24.14 19.65
C PHE A 63 22.50 -23.28 18.64
N LEU A 64 23.06 -23.87 17.58
CA LEU A 64 23.70 -23.10 16.51
C LEU A 64 22.67 -22.28 15.74
N ARG A 65 21.51 -22.89 15.43
CA ARG A 65 20.38 -22.19 14.79
C ARG A 65 19.81 -21.09 15.67
N MET A 66 19.64 -21.34 16.97
CA MET A 66 19.17 -20.32 17.91
C MET A 66 20.11 -19.11 17.98
N ARG A 67 21.43 -19.34 18.09
CA ARG A 67 22.44 -18.26 18.10
C ARG A 67 22.49 -17.51 16.78
N ALA A 68 22.45 -18.21 15.65
CA ALA A 68 22.39 -17.59 14.32
C ALA A 68 21.14 -16.69 14.18
N GLY A 69 19.96 -17.19 14.59
CA GLY A 69 18.72 -16.42 14.55
C GLY A 69 18.77 -15.17 15.44
N MET A 70 19.29 -15.30 16.67
CA MET A 70 19.47 -14.17 17.58
C MET A 70 20.45 -13.13 17.01
N ALA A 71 21.56 -13.58 16.41
CA ALA A 71 22.49 -12.69 15.74
C ALA A 71 21.83 -11.91 14.60
N GLU A 72 21.09 -12.60 13.71
CA GLU A 72 20.39 -11.95 12.59
C GLU A 72 19.31 -10.96 13.08
N LEU A 73 18.57 -11.27 14.16
CA LEU A 73 17.64 -10.32 14.78
C LEU A 73 18.34 -9.04 15.25
N ASN A 74 19.42 -9.19 16.02
CA ASN A 74 20.18 -8.06 16.54
C ASN A 74 20.89 -7.25 15.44
N LEU A 75 21.17 -7.89 14.30
CA LEU A 75 21.71 -7.25 13.09
C LEU A 75 20.62 -6.66 12.19
N ASN A 76 19.37 -6.58 12.68
CA ASN A 76 18.21 -6.05 11.99
C ASN A 76 17.90 -6.77 10.66
N LYS A 77 18.06 -8.10 10.67
CA LYS A 77 17.75 -9.03 9.56
C LYS A 77 16.66 -10.02 9.98
N PRO A 78 15.45 -9.55 10.34
CA PRO A 78 14.39 -10.38 10.91
C PRO A 78 13.95 -11.51 9.99
N LEU A 79 13.96 -11.29 8.67
CA LEU A 79 13.64 -12.34 7.71
C LEU A 79 14.60 -13.53 7.76
N ARG A 80 15.92 -13.25 7.85
CA ARG A 80 16.94 -14.30 7.98
C ARG A 80 16.80 -15.01 9.32
N ALA A 81 16.48 -14.25 10.36
CA ALA A 81 16.26 -14.81 11.68
C ALA A 81 15.10 -15.82 11.72
N ASP A 82 13.95 -15.52 11.08
CA ASP A 82 12.82 -16.47 11.00
C ASP A 82 13.25 -17.81 10.37
N VAL A 83 14.10 -17.79 9.33
CA VAL A 83 14.64 -19.02 8.72
C VAL A 83 15.36 -19.88 9.77
N HIS A 84 16.20 -19.26 10.59
CA HIS A 84 16.94 -19.97 11.64
C HIS A 84 16.03 -20.49 12.75
N PHE A 85 15.08 -19.68 13.26
CA PHE A 85 14.18 -20.13 14.31
C PHE A 85 13.20 -21.20 13.84
N LYS A 86 12.70 -21.07 12.60
CA LYS A 86 11.89 -22.12 11.97
C LYS A 86 12.65 -23.43 11.85
N LYS A 87 13.94 -23.40 11.53
CA LYS A 87 14.80 -24.59 11.50
C LYS A 87 15.08 -25.11 12.91
N ALA A 88 15.33 -24.25 13.90
CA ALA A 88 15.49 -24.64 15.30
C ALA A 88 14.28 -25.44 15.83
N LEU A 89 13.06 -25.00 15.50
CA LEU A 89 11.80 -25.67 15.85
C LEU A 89 11.63 -27.06 15.22
N THR A 90 12.44 -27.42 14.22
CA THR A 90 12.45 -28.80 13.69
C THR A 90 13.23 -29.77 14.57
N PHE A 91 14.17 -29.28 15.38
CA PHE A 91 14.94 -30.07 16.34
C PHE A 91 14.24 -30.17 17.69
N SER A 92 13.60 -29.08 18.14
CA SER A 92 12.82 -29.04 19.38
C SER A 92 11.47 -28.39 19.09
N GLN A 93 10.46 -29.23 18.85
CA GLN A 93 9.11 -28.75 18.59
C GLN A 93 8.55 -28.08 19.85
N ASN A 94 7.91 -26.93 19.69
CA ASN A 94 7.30 -26.14 20.77
C ASN A 94 8.28 -25.56 21.80
N ASP A 95 9.57 -25.45 21.49
CA ASP A 95 10.50 -24.70 22.34
C ASP A 95 10.00 -23.26 22.55
N PRO A 96 9.76 -22.81 23.80
CA PRO A 96 9.15 -21.52 24.07
C PRO A 96 9.97 -20.33 23.57
N ASN A 97 11.30 -20.40 23.71
CA ASN A 97 12.19 -19.33 23.28
C ASN A 97 12.25 -19.24 21.76
N ALA A 98 12.36 -20.36 21.06
CA ALA A 98 12.38 -20.41 19.61
C ALA A 98 11.06 -19.87 19.04
N LEU A 99 9.91 -20.21 19.63
CA LEU A 99 8.62 -19.64 19.24
C LEU A 99 8.55 -18.12 19.50
N ALA A 100 9.00 -17.65 20.66
CA ALA A 100 9.00 -16.22 21.01
C ALA A 100 9.92 -15.40 20.08
N TYR A 101 11.14 -15.86 19.84
CA TYR A 101 12.05 -15.17 18.91
C TYR A 101 11.56 -15.23 17.47
N ARG A 102 10.95 -16.35 17.06
CA ARG A 102 10.29 -16.44 15.75
C ARG A 102 9.14 -15.43 15.63
N TYR A 103 8.34 -15.25 16.68
CA TYR A 103 7.29 -14.22 16.71
C TYR A 103 7.86 -12.82 16.49
N LEU A 104 8.93 -12.45 17.18
CA LEU A 104 9.60 -11.16 17.00
C LEU A 104 10.17 -11.00 15.58
N ALA A 105 10.76 -12.07 15.02
CA ALA A 105 11.26 -12.08 13.64
C ALA A 105 10.14 -11.89 12.60
N LEU A 106 8.99 -12.55 12.80
CA LEU A 106 7.83 -12.39 11.92
C LEU A 106 7.26 -10.97 11.99
N LEU A 107 7.18 -10.35 13.17
CA LEU A 107 6.76 -8.95 13.30
C LEU A 107 7.74 -7.99 12.59
N GLY A 108 9.04 -8.12 12.84
CA GLY A 108 10.06 -7.25 12.23
C GLY A 108 10.18 -7.38 10.71
N SER A 109 9.74 -8.51 10.15
CA SER A 109 9.72 -8.76 8.71
C SER A 109 8.34 -8.52 8.06
N GLY A 110 7.35 -8.03 8.83
CA GLY A 110 6.01 -7.71 8.32
C GLY A 110 5.08 -8.93 8.10
N HIS A 111 5.44 -10.12 8.61
CA HIS A 111 4.65 -11.34 8.51
C HIS A 111 3.60 -11.43 9.65
N PHE A 112 2.81 -10.37 9.83
CA PHE A 112 1.89 -10.21 10.97
C PHE A 112 0.85 -11.33 11.09
N SER A 113 0.33 -11.82 9.97
CA SER A 113 -0.64 -12.91 9.97
C SER A 113 -0.05 -14.23 10.48
N GLU A 114 1.19 -14.54 10.12
CA GLU A 114 1.88 -15.73 10.62
C GLU A 114 2.30 -15.55 12.09
N ALA A 115 2.74 -14.34 12.47
CA ALA A 115 3.03 -14.02 13.86
C ALA A 115 1.82 -14.29 14.76
N ARG A 116 0.61 -13.88 14.36
CA ARG A 116 -0.63 -14.15 15.12
C ARG A 116 -0.96 -15.63 15.28
N LEU A 117 -0.62 -16.47 14.31
CA LEU A 117 -0.90 -17.91 14.41
C LEU A 117 -0.10 -18.59 15.50
N ILE A 118 1.12 -18.12 15.77
CA ILE A 118 2.03 -18.78 16.71
C ILE A 118 1.88 -18.27 18.15
N VAL A 119 1.22 -17.13 18.38
CA VAL A 119 1.08 -16.52 19.73
C VAL A 119 0.52 -17.51 20.75
N ASP A 120 -0.50 -18.27 20.38
CA ASP A 120 -1.16 -19.21 21.31
C ASP A 120 -0.37 -20.49 21.55
N SER A 121 0.64 -20.78 20.72
CA SER A 121 1.60 -21.85 20.97
C SER A 121 2.69 -21.42 21.95
N ILE A 122 2.79 -20.12 22.27
CA ILE A 122 3.78 -19.60 23.23
C ILE A 122 3.19 -19.69 24.65
N PRO A 123 3.84 -20.41 25.57
CA PRO A 123 3.45 -20.45 26.98
C PRO A 123 3.30 -19.07 27.61
N GLN A 124 2.41 -18.94 28.60
CA GLN A 124 2.07 -17.65 29.21
C GLN A 124 3.28 -16.97 29.86
N ASP A 125 4.08 -17.69 30.64
CA ASP A 125 5.32 -17.21 31.27
C ASP A 125 6.28 -16.62 30.24
N THR A 126 6.39 -17.28 29.09
CA THR A 126 7.24 -16.83 27.98
C THR A 126 6.65 -15.59 27.31
N ARG A 127 5.32 -15.52 27.12
CA ARG A 127 4.68 -14.32 26.58
C ARG A 127 4.89 -13.12 27.50
N GLU A 128 4.76 -13.31 28.81
CA GLU A 128 5.00 -12.26 29.80
C GLU A 128 6.45 -11.77 29.78
N ARG A 129 7.41 -12.70 29.78
CA ARG A 129 8.86 -12.38 29.70
C ARG A 129 9.25 -11.62 28.44
N PHE A 130 8.62 -11.93 27.30
CA PHE A 130 8.89 -11.28 26.02
C PHE A 130 7.91 -10.14 25.68
N HIS A 131 7.02 -9.76 26.61
CA HIS A 131 5.97 -8.75 26.40
C HIS A 131 5.09 -9.00 25.17
N ILE A 132 4.77 -10.27 24.88
CA ILE A 132 3.93 -10.70 23.76
C ILE A 132 2.46 -10.58 24.17
N GLN A 133 1.74 -9.68 23.51
CA GLN A 133 0.33 -9.47 23.79
C GLN A 133 -0.54 -10.55 23.15
N ALA A 134 -1.56 -10.99 23.88
CA ALA A 134 -2.58 -11.88 23.35
C ALA A 134 -3.42 -11.19 22.26
N PRO A 135 -3.93 -11.94 21.26
CA PRO A 135 -4.80 -11.37 20.23
C PRO A 135 -6.07 -10.80 20.86
N ARG A 136 -6.44 -9.57 20.49
CA ARG A 136 -7.72 -8.96 20.88
C ARG A 136 -8.71 -8.98 19.72
N LEU A 137 -10.00 -9.11 20.04
CA LEU A 137 -11.06 -9.04 19.04
C LEU A 137 -11.07 -7.68 18.37
N ILE A 138 -11.14 -6.59 19.15
CA ILE A 138 -11.00 -5.23 18.65
C ILE A 138 -9.53 -4.86 18.75
N THR A 139 -8.92 -4.48 17.63
CA THR A 139 -7.49 -4.16 17.57
C THR A 139 -7.24 -2.66 17.49
N SER A 140 -8.09 -1.93 16.78
CA SER A 140 -7.98 -0.48 16.74
C SER A 140 -9.28 0.19 16.32
N VAL A 141 -9.40 1.47 16.66
CA VAL A 141 -10.32 2.43 16.03
C VAL A 141 -9.51 3.52 15.34
N PHE A 142 -10.05 4.12 14.29
CA PHE A 142 -9.37 5.19 13.56
C PHE A 142 -10.33 6.26 13.07
N VAL A 143 -9.80 7.47 12.90
CA VAL A 143 -10.48 8.62 12.29
C VAL A 143 -9.52 9.31 11.33
N GLU A 144 -10.03 9.75 10.18
CA GLU A 144 -9.27 10.34 9.08
C GLU A 144 -10.00 11.56 8.49
N PRO A 145 -9.75 12.79 9.00
CA PRO A 145 -10.20 14.02 8.35
C PRO A 145 -9.27 14.43 7.21
N GLY A 146 -9.84 14.98 6.14
CA GLY A 146 -9.08 15.50 5.01
C GLY A 146 -9.74 16.71 4.36
N TYR A 147 -8.92 17.53 3.72
CA TYR A 147 -9.35 18.69 2.96
C TYR A 147 -8.53 18.82 1.69
N MET A 148 -9.18 19.15 0.57
CA MET A 148 -8.55 19.39 -0.72
C MET A 148 -8.96 20.74 -1.28
N LEU A 149 -8.04 21.43 -1.94
CA LEU A 149 -8.17 22.76 -2.53
C LEU A 149 -7.65 22.77 -3.96
N ALA A 150 -8.39 23.39 -4.87
CA ALA A 150 -7.94 23.67 -6.23
C ALA A 150 -6.97 24.85 -6.24
N ALA A 151 -5.78 24.65 -6.82
CA ALA A 151 -4.85 25.72 -7.07
C ALA A 151 -5.35 26.58 -8.24
N LYS A 152 -5.29 27.91 -8.09
CA LYS A 152 -5.68 28.87 -9.14
C LYS A 152 -7.07 28.61 -9.73
N ALA A 153 -8.06 28.33 -8.87
CA ALA A 153 -9.44 28.15 -9.30
C ALA A 153 -9.96 29.34 -10.13
N SER A 154 -9.48 30.56 -9.85
CA SER A 154 -9.74 31.79 -10.63
C SER A 154 -9.43 31.64 -12.12
N ASP A 155 -8.34 30.98 -12.47
CA ASP A 155 -7.90 30.81 -13.86
C ASP A 155 -8.82 29.88 -14.65
N LEU A 156 -9.52 28.99 -13.95
CA LEU A 156 -10.56 28.14 -14.54
C LEU A 156 -11.85 28.94 -14.72
N LYS A 157 -12.22 29.74 -13.70
CA LYS A 157 -13.39 30.63 -13.77
C LYS A 157 -13.28 31.64 -14.93
N SER A 158 -12.08 32.18 -15.18
CA SER A 158 -11.85 33.16 -16.25
C SER A 158 -11.70 32.54 -17.65
N THR A 159 -11.78 31.22 -17.79
CA THR A 159 -11.63 30.55 -19.08
C THR A 159 -12.97 30.59 -19.82
N SER A 160 -12.97 31.21 -21.00
CA SER A 160 -14.13 31.26 -21.90
C SER A 160 -13.77 30.59 -23.22
N PRO A 161 -14.23 29.35 -23.46
CA PRO A 161 -14.04 28.68 -24.74
C PRO A 161 -14.76 29.42 -25.88
N ASP A 162 -14.22 29.35 -27.09
CA ASP A 162 -14.86 29.91 -28.28
C ASP A 162 -16.05 29.05 -28.73
N ALA A 163 -17.23 29.32 -28.16
CA ALA A 163 -18.50 28.69 -28.51
C ALA A 163 -19.68 29.63 -28.19
N PRO A 164 -20.79 29.56 -28.96
CA PRO A 164 -22.02 30.30 -28.64
C PRO A 164 -22.52 30.04 -27.23
N PHE A 165 -22.50 28.79 -26.77
CA PHE A 165 -22.77 28.43 -25.38
C PHE A 165 -21.76 27.42 -24.86
N SER A 166 -21.42 27.53 -23.58
CA SER A 166 -20.63 26.52 -22.88
C SER A 166 -21.16 26.24 -21.48
N HIS A 167 -20.97 25.00 -21.04
CA HIS A 167 -21.36 24.52 -19.72
C HIS A 167 -20.21 23.76 -19.07
N HIS A 168 -19.88 24.08 -17.82
CA HIS A 168 -18.80 23.38 -17.11
C HIS A 168 -19.06 23.26 -15.60
N TYR A 169 -18.40 22.28 -14.98
CA TYR A 169 -18.38 22.08 -13.54
C TYR A 169 -16.98 22.29 -13.00
N LEU A 170 -16.86 23.03 -11.90
CA LEU A 170 -15.62 23.23 -11.18
C LEU A 170 -15.79 22.81 -9.72
N VAL A 171 -14.84 22.07 -9.15
CA VAL A 171 -14.82 21.74 -7.72
C VAL A 171 -13.68 22.54 -7.05
N PRO A 172 -13.96 23.67 -6.39
CA PRO A 172 -12.91 24.51 -5.80
C PRO A 172 -12.26 23.86 -4.58
N SER A 173 -13.04 23.11 -3.79
CA SER A 173 -12.56 22.45 -2.59
C SER A 173 -13.47 21.29 -2.20
N TYR A 174 -12.97 20.35 -1.40
CA TYR A 174 -13.80 19.35 -0.73
C TYR A 174 -13.23 18.97 0.63
N SER A 175 -14.12 18.56 1.53
CA SER A 175 -13.78 17.98 2.82
C SER A 175 -14.24 16.54 2.89
N TYR A 176 -13.48 15.74 3.63
CA TYR A 176 -13.74 14.33 3.84
C TYR A 176 -13.50 13.98 5.31
N VAL A 177 -14.34 13.11 5.85
CA VAL A 177 -14.08 12.47 7.14
C VAL A 177 -14.43 10.99 7.06
N GLY A 178 -13.50 10.16 7.50
CA GLY A 178 -13.71 8.72 7.66
C GLY A 178 -13.50 8.27 9.09
N ALA A 179 -14.26 7.28 9.54
CA ALA A 179 -14.05 6.63 10.82
C ALA A 179 -14.33 5.14 10.73
N GLY A 180 -13.57 4.34 11.46
CA GLY A 180 -13.73 2.90 11.40
C GLY A 180 -12.98 2.16 12.50
N LEU A 181 -13.04 0.83 12.41
CA LEU A 181 -12.42 -0.06 13.38
C LEU A 181 -11.91 -1.35 12.73
N ASN A 182 -10.88 -1.93 13.34
CA ASN A 182 -10.25 -3.16 12.90
C ASN A 182 -10.51 -4.28 13.90
N LEU A 183 -10.97 -5.42 13.40
CA LEU A 183 -11.31 -6.60 14.16
C LEU A 183 -10.44 -7.80 13.76
N ASN A 184 -10.17 -8.68 14.72
CA ASN A 184 -9.60 -10.00 14.51
C ASN A 184 -10.50 -11.08 15.15
N PRO A 185 -11.66 -11.40 14.56
CA PRO A 185 -12.57 -12.41 15.11
C PRO A 185 -11.98 -13.83 15.10
N HIS A 186 -10.94 -14.06 14.31
CA HIS A 186 -10.21 -15.32 14.26
C HIS A 186 -8.73 -15.07 13.94
N ARG A 187 -7.82 -15.98 14.32
CA ARG A 187 -6.36 -15.81 14.17
C ARG A 187 -5.90 -15.61 12.72
N ARG A 188 -6.69 -16.10 11.77
CA ARG A 188 -6.45 -15.98 10.32
C ARG A 188 -7.26 -14.89 9.65
N LEU A 189 -8.21 -14.27 10.34
CA LEU A 189 -9.18 -13.34 9.77
C LEU A 189 -9.01 -11.96 10.39
N ARG A 190 -8.77 -10.96 9.54
CA ARG A 190 -8.90 -9.55 9.90
C ARG A 190 -10.09 -8.94 9.18
N ILE A 191 -10.90 -8.17 9.89
CA ILE A 191 -12.02 -7.42 9.34
C ILE A 191 -11.81 -5.93 9.57
N THR A 192 -12.17 -5.10 8.60
CA THR A 192 -12.25 -3.65 8.74
C THR A 192 -13.67 -3.20 8.43
N LEU A 193 -14.24 -2.38 9.32
CA LEU A 193 -15.53 -1.72 9.15
C LEU A 193 -15.29 -0.21 9.18
N ALA A 194 -15.92 0.54 8.28
CA ALA A 194 -15.84 1.99 8.34
C ALA A 194 -17.04 2.68 7.67
N ALA A 195 -17.22 3.93 8.03
CA ALA A 195 -18.13 4.85 7.35
C ALA A 195 -17.39 6.16 7.04
N ASN A 196 -17.68 6.72 5.88
CA ASN A 196 -17.04 7.94 5.42
C ASN A 196 -18.07 8.92 4.84
N ASN A 197 -17.80 10.21 4.98
CA ASN A 197 -18.58 11.29 4.40
C ASN A 197 -17.66 12.22 3.59
N LEU A 198 -18.08 12.56 2.37
CA LEU A 198 -17.41 13.48 1.45
C LEU A 198 -18.37 14.62 1.11
N LYS A 199 -17.96 15.86 1.36
CA LYS A 199 -18.76 17.06 1.12
C LYS A 199 -17.99 18.09 0.31
N TYR A 200 -18.69 18.68 -0.67
CA TYR A 200 -18.18 19.84 -1.41
C TYR A 200 -19.29 20.63 -2.07
N PHE A 201 -18.93 21.82 -2.54
CA PHE A 201 -19.73 22.58 -3.49
C PHE A 201 -19.02 22.53 -4.83
N ALA A 202 -19.71 22.08 -5.86
CA ALA A 202 -19.30 22.31 -7.23
C ALA A 202 -19.92 23.63 -7.70
N LEU A 203 -19.23 24.31 -8.60
CA LEU A 203 -19.73 25.47 -9.30
C LEU A 203 -20.16 25.01 -10.68
N GLN A 204 -21.44 25.16 -10.99
CA GLN A 204 -22.01 24.90 -12.31
C GLN A 204 -22.10 26.21 -13.06
N TYR A 205 -21.45 26.28 -14.21
CA TYR A 205 -21.32 27.48 -15.01
C TYR A 205 -22.03 27.34 -16.34
N PHE A 206 -22.80 28.35 -16.71
CA PHE A 206 -23.36 28.53 -18.03
C PHE A 206 -22.85 29.84 -18.62
N ALA A 207 -22.13 29.77 -19.73
CA ALA A 207 -21.65 30.95 -20.44
C ALA A 207 -22.26 31.01 -21.83
N ALA A 208 -22.68 32.21 -22.24
CA ALA A 208 -23.08 32.52 -23.59
C ALA A 208 -22.09 33.55 -24.18
N SER A 209 -21.77 33.43 -25.45
CA SER A 209 -20.84 34.35 -26.11
C SER A 209 -21.32 35.80 -25.96
N GLY A 210 -20.43 36.68 -25.48
CA GLY A 210 -20.72 38.10 -25.25
C GLY A 210 -21.53 38.42 -23.98
N SER A 211 -21.81 37.43 -23.11
CA SER A 211 -22.52 37.63 -21.83
C SER A 211 -21.68 37.19 -20.63
N GLU A 212 -21.93 37.79 -19.46
CA GLU A 212 -21.36 37.31 -18.19
C GLU A 212 -21.87 35.89 -17.88
N PRO A 213 -20.99 34.96 -17.44
CA PRO A 213 -21.41 33.62 -17.05
C PRO A 213 -22.36 33.62 -15.87
N ILE A 214 -23.35 32.73 -15.92
CA ILE A 214 -24.22 32.43 -14.78
C ILE A 214 -23.60 31.28 -13.98
N GLU A 215 -23.42 31.48 -12.67
CA GLU A 215 -22.83 30.52 -11.74
C GLU A 215 -23.88 30.03 -10.73
N PHE A 216 -23.91 28.72 -10.50
CA PHE A 216 -24.73 28.09 -9.46
C PHE A 216 -23.89 27.18 -8.56
N GLU A 217 -24.14 27.25 -7.26
CA GLU A 217 -23.57 26.31 -6.31
C GLU A 217 -24.36 25.00 -6.30
N VAL A 218 -23.65 23.90 -6.49
CA VAL A 218 -24.17 22.53 -6.47
C VAL A 218 -23.62 21.84 -5.22
N PRO A 219 -24.38 21.76 -4.12
CA PRO A 219 -23.97 21.00 -2.95
C PRO A 219 -23.89 19.52 -3.29
N PHE A 220 -22.81 18.89 -2.86
CA PHE A 220 -22.60 17.46 -2.99
C PHE A 220 -22.33 16.85 -1.61
N ASP A 221 -23.14 15.86 -1.25
CA ASP A 221 -22.99 15.10 -0.01
C ASP A 221 -23.02 13.62 -0.34
N GLN A 222 -21.87 12.95 -0.20
CA GLN A 222 -21.73 11.51 -0.40
C GLN A 222 -21.40 10.81 0.91
N ASN A 223 -22.20 9.80 1.23
CA ASN A 223 -21.96 8.88 2.32
C ASN A 223 -21.51 7.53 1.77
N ALA A 224 -20.63 6.86 2.50
CA ALA A 224 -20.18 5.54 2.13
C ALA A 224 -20.01 4.63 3.35
N PHE A 225 -20.34 3.36 3.19
CA PHE A 225 -20.06 2.30 4.16
C PHE A 225 -19.12 1.28 3.53
N TYR A 226 -18.10 0.88 4.28
CA TYR A 226 -17.03 0.00 3.84
C TYR A 226 -16.90 -1.22 4.74
N LEU A 227 -16.74 -2.39 4.13
CA LEU A 227 -16.43 -3.65 4.78
C LEU A 227 -15.30 -4.34 4.02
N ALA A 228 -14.29 -4.80 4.75
CA ALA A 228 -13.24 -5.66 4.20
C ALA A 228 -12.92 -6.82 5.13
N GLY A 229 -12.62 -7.97 4.54
CA GLY A 229 -12.09 -9.15 5.21
C GLY A 229 -10.81 -9.63 4.53
N SER A 230 -9.83 -10.02 5.33
CA SER A 230 -8.57 -10.61 4.87
C SER A 230 -8.30 -11.91 5.60
N TRP A 231 -8.05 -12.98 4.84
CA TRP A 231 -7.84 -14.34 5.32
C TRP A 231 -6.43 -14.82 4.99
N TYR A 232 -5.69 -15.25 6.00
CA TYR A 232 -4.41 -15.91 5.83
C TYR A 232 -4.60 -17.42 5.65
N PHE A 233 -4.24 -17.95 4.48
CA PHE A 233 -4.36 -19.38 4.15
C PHE A 233 -3.14 -20.21 4.57
N GLY A 234 -2.06 -19.55 5.02
CA GLY A 234 -0.80 -20.21 5.36
C GLY A 234 0.21 -20.18 4.22
N LYS A 235 1.46 -20.53 4.54
CA LYS A 235 2.60 -20.52 3.61
C LYS A 235 2.74 -19.18 2.86
N GLY A 236 2.45 -18.05 3.50
CA GLY A 236 2.52 -16.72 2.89
C GLY A 236 1.35 -16.33 1.98
N PHE A 237 0.30 -17.15 1.84
CA PHE A 237 -0.88 -16.78 1.04
C PHE A 237 -1.93 -16.04 1.86
N THR A 238 -2.41 -14.92 1.32
CA THR A 238 -3.50 -14.13 1.90
C THR A 238 -4.53 -13.78 0.83
N GLY A 239 -5.80 -14.11 1.07
CA GLY A 239 -6.92 -13.64 0.26
C GLY A 239 -7.60 -12.45 0.92
N ALA A 240 -8.18 -11.55 0.13
CA ALA A 240 -9.02 -10.48 0.66
C ALA A 240 -10.24 -10.25 -0.21
N LEU A 241 -11.34 -9.90 0.45
CA LEU A 241 -12.57 -9.40 -0.15
C LEU A 241 -12.93 -8.08 0.51
N ALA A 242 -13.35 -7.10 -0.27
CA ALA A 242 -13.80 -5.84 0.25
C ALA A 242 -14.92 -5.26 -0.60
N GLY A 243 -15.71 -4.38 -0.01
CA GLY A 243 -16.76 -3.67 -0.71
C GLY A 243 -17.11 -2.35 -0.05
N GLN A 244 -17.54 -1.41 -0.87
CA GLN A 244 -18.05 -0.12 -0.46
C GLN A 244 -19.39 0.14 -1.13
N VAL A 245 -20.38 0.58 -0.36
CA VAL A 245 -21.64 1.11 -0.89
C VAL A 245 -21.63 2.62 -0.72
N LEU A 246 -22.06 3.35 -1.74
CA LEU A 246 -22.05 4.80 -1.77
C LEU A 246 -23.45 5.33 -2.08
N SER A 247 -23.85 6.39 -1.40
CA SER A 247 -25.03 7.17 -1.72
C SER A 247 -24.66 8.65 -1.78
N ALA A 248 -25.16 9.35 -2.79
CA ALA A 248 -25.00 10.79 -2.86
C ALA A 248 -26.25 11.47 -3.41
N THR A 249 -26.41 12.73 -3.02
CA THR A 249 -27.40 13.66 -3.56
C THR A 249 -26.66 14.88 -4.09
N TYR A 250 -27.07 15.36 -5.26
CA TYR A 250 -26.51 16.55 -5.90
C TYR A 250 -27.58 17.21 -6.79
N PRO A 251 -28.06 18.40 -6.43
CA PRO A 251 -29.03 19.11 -7.25
C PRO A 251 -28.32 19.86 -8.38
N LEU A 252 -28.73 19.61 -9.63
CA LEU A 252 -28.22 20.33 -10.80
C LEU A 252 -29.20 21.41 -11.24
N ARG A 253 -28.68 22.45 -11.89
CA ARG A 253 -29.50 23.46 -12.55
C ARG A 253 -29.67 23.10 -14.02
N GLU A 254 -30.92 23.12 -14.47
CA GLU A 254 -31.29 22.82 -15.85
C GLU A 254 -32.14 23.96 -16.41
N TRP A 255 -31.86 24.34 -17.65
CA TRP A 255 -32.70 25.29 -18.38
C TRP A 255 -34.03 24.63 -18.73
N ARG A 256 -35.14 25.24 -18.32
CA ARG A 256 -36.48 24.85 -18.76
C ARG A 256 -37.11 25.99 -19.55
N GLN A 257 -37.41 25.69 -20.80
CA GLN A 257 -38.16 26.59 -21.66
C GLN A 257 -39.64 26.57 -21.28
N THR A 258 -40.23 27.75 -21.25
CA THR A 258 -41.67 28.01 -21.14
C THR A 258 -42.14 28.70 -22.43
N PRO A 259 -43.46 28.79 -22.70
CA PRO A 259 -43.95 29.42 -23.93
C PRO A 259 -43.56 30.90 -24.11
N ILE A 260 -43.16 31.59 -23.04
CA ILE A 260 -42.89 33.04 -23.01
C ILE A 260 -41.41 33.35 -22.70
N SER A 261 -40.70 32.48 -21.98
CA SER A 261 -39.28 32.64 -21.61
C SER A 261 -38.64 31.30 -21.23
N GLY A 262 -37.52 31.29 -20.51
CA GLY A 262 -37.09 30.11 -19.76
C GLY A 262 -36.40 30.51 -18.46
N SER A 263 -36.17 29.52 -17.60
CA SER A 263 -35.46 29.72 -16.34
C SER A 263 -34.67 28.47 -15.94
N TYR A 264 -33.63 28.68 -15.13
CA TYR A 264 -32.90 27.58 -14.51
C TYR A 264 -33.66 27.07 -13.30
N VAL A 265 -34.08 25.81 -13.35
CA VAL A 265 -34.72 25.13 -12.22
C VAL A 265 -33.75 24.14 -11.58
N GLU A 266 -33.90 23.94 -10.27
CA GLU A 266 -33.16 22.91 -9.56
C GLU A 266 -33.80 21.53 -9.77
N VAL A 267 -32.99 20.56 -10.18
CA VAL A 267 -33.40 19.17 -10.33
C VAL A 267 -32.52 18.30 -9.41
N PRO A 268 -33.10 17.67 -8.38
CA PRO A 268 -32.34 16.82 -7.47
C PRO A 268 -31.96 15.51 -8.15
N TYR A 269 -30.67 15.22 -8.21
CA TYR A 269 -30.16 13.92 -8.62
C TYR A 269 -29.67 13.11 -7.42
N PHE A 270 -29.83 11.80 -7.50
CA PHE A 270 -29.29 10.85 -6.52
C PHE A 270 -28.64 9.67 -7.23
N TYR A 271 -27.63 9.06 -6.60
CA TYR A 271 -27.16 7.74 -7.02
C TYR A 271 -26.92 6.82 -5.83
N ARG A 272 -26.95 5.52 -6.15
CA ARG A 272 -26.56 4.43 -5.25
C ARG A 272 -25.58 3.54 -5.98
N ASP A 273 -24.34 3.66 -5.58
CA ASP A 273 -23.21 3.06 -6.25
C ASP A 273 -22.53 2.04 -5.36
N MET A 274 -21.70 1.19 -5.96
CA MET A 274 -20.92 0.22 -5.20
C MET A 274 -19.60 -0.10 -5.88
N ALA A 275 -18.63 -0.43 -5.06
CA ALA A 275 -17.33 -0.96 -5.46
C ALA A 275 -17.11 -2.29 -4.75
N LEU A 276 -16.65 -3.30 -5.48
CA LEU A 276 -16.32 -4.62 -4.95
C LEU A 276 -14.89 -4.97 -5.35
N HIS A 277 -14.18 -5.60 -4.44
CA HIS A 277 -12.78 -5.94 -4.57
C HIS A 277 -12.52 -7.38 -4.16
N ALA A 278 -11.67 -8.08 -4.92
CA ALA A 278 -11.08 -9.35 -4.55
C ALA A 278 -9.59 -9.35 -4.85
N SER A 279 -8.79 -9.95 -3.97
CA SER A 279 -7.36 -10.13 -4.22
C SER A 279 -6.79 -11.40 -3.60
N LEU A 280 -5.68 -11.83 -4.20
CA LEU A 280 -4.84 -12.91 -3.70
C LEU A 280 -3.39 -12.42 -3.67
N SER A 281 -2.78 -12.53 -2.51
CA SER A 281 -1.39 -12.12 -2.27
C SER A 281 -0.54 -13.32 -1.87
N LYS A 282 0.70 -13.34 -2.37
CA LYS A 282 1.76 -14.25 -1.96
C LYS A 282 2.91 -13.45 -1.38
N GLN A 283 3.16 -13.67 -0.10
CA GLN A 283 4.33 -13.18 0.60
C GLN A 283 5.49 -14.17 0.40
N PHE A 284 6.55 -13.66 -0.22
CA PHE A 284 7.87 -14.27 -0.28
C PHE A 284 8.76 -13.61 0.77
N ALA A 285 10.00 -14.08 0.85
CA ALA A 285 10.94 -13.61 1.85
C ALA A 285 11.20 -12.09 1.72
N TRP A 286 11.53 -11.62 0.52
CA TRP A 286 11.91 -10.22 0.24
C TRP A 286 10.90 -9.49 -0.66
N ALA A 287 9.76 -10.11 -0.95
CA ALA A 287 8.77 -9.56 -1.86
C ALA A 287 7.34 -9.98 -1.51
N VAL A 288 6.35 -9.18 -1.91
CA VAL A 288 4.94 -9.56 -1.94
C VAL A 288 4.41 -9.32 -3.34
N LEU A 289 3.82 -10.36 -3.93
CA LEU A 289 3.08 -10.25 -5.18
C LEU A 289 1.58 -10.32 -4.86
N THR A 290 0.81 -9.39 -5.40
CA THR A 290 -0.64 -9.35 -5.24
C THR A 290 -1.32 -9.28 -6.60
N LEU A 291 -2.31 -10.13 -6.83
CA LEU A 291 -3.24 -10.04 -7.96
C LEU A 291 -4.58 -9.51 -7.46
N ARG A 292 -5.18 -8.60 -8.21
CA ARG A 292 -6.40 -7.87 -7.83
C ARG A 292 -7.42 -7.88 -8.96
N GLY A 293 -8.68 -7.97 -8.58
CA GLY A 293 -9.82 -7.72 -9.46
C GLY A 293 -10.84 -6.87 -8.75
N ASP A 294 -11.46 -5.95 -9.49
CA ASP A 294 -12.48 -5.06 -8.96
C ASP A 294 -13.67 -4.99 -9.93
N TRP A 295 -14.87 -4.88 -9.37
CA TRP A 295 -16.09 -4.60 -10.10
C TRP A 295 -16.78 -3.41 -9.47
N ASN A 296 -17.07 -2.40 -10.29
CA ASN A 296 -17.58 -1.12 -9.83
C ASN A 296 -18.82 -0.72 -10.63
N ARG A 297 -19.78 -0.11 -9.95
CA ARG A 297 -20.89 0.62 -10.56
C ARG A 297 -20.86 2.06 -10.07
N PHE A 298 -20.55 3.00 -10.96
CA PHE A 298 -20.50 4.42 -10.66
C PHE A 298 -21.33 5.23 -11.65
N LYS A 299 -22.22 6.10 -11.14
CA LYS A 299 -23.13 6.93 -11.94
C LYS A 299 -23.84 6.10 -13.02
N SER A 300 -24.35 4.93 -12.62
CA SER A 300 -25.02 3.94 -13.49
C SER A 300 -24.15 3.28 -14.57
N LYS A 301 -22.84 3.57 -14.62
CA LYS A 301 -21.88 2.92 -15.52
C LYS A 301 -21.11 1.82 -14.80
N ARG A 302 -20.80 0.74 -15.51
CA ARG A 302 -20.03 -0.39 -14.99
C ARG A 302 -18.56 -0.25 -15.38
N TYR A 303 -17.68 -0.58 -14.43
CA TYR A 303 -16.24 -0.68 -14.63
C TYR A 303 -15.72 -1.99 -14.04
N ILE A 304 -14.80 -2.63 -14.74
CA ILE A 304 -14.10 -3.83 -14.31
C ILE A 304 -12.61 -3.52 -14.35
N GLN A 305 -11.89 -3.95 -13.32
CA GLN A 305 -10.46 -3.73 -13.20
C GLN A 305 -9.74 -5.04 -12.92
N GLY A 306 -8.56 -5.19 -13.52
CA GLY A 306 -7.62 -6.26 -13.22
C GLY A 306 -6.24 -5.66 -13.02
N GLY A 307 -5.55 -6.05 -11.95
CA GLY A 307 -4.25 -5.47 -11.65
C GLY A 307 -3.32 -6.40 -10.89
N ALA A 308 -2.05 -6.00 -10.87
CA ALA A 308 -1.00 -6.67 -10.12
C ALA A 308 -0.13 -5.64 -9.40
N ASP A 309 0.33 -6.02 -8.21
CA ASP A 309 1.26 -5.23 -7.41
C ASP A 309 2.46 -6.07 -7.00
N LEU A 310 3.64 -5.47 -7.04
CA LEU A 310 4.87 -6.06 -6.51
C LEU A 310 5.47 -5.11 -5.48
N THR A 311 5.58 -5.56 -4.24
CA THR A 311 6.32 -4.86 -3.18
C THR A 311 7.63 -5.59 -2.92
N LEU A 312 8.74 -4.87 -2.87
CA LEU A 312 10.07 -5.39 -2.55
C LEU A 312 10.56 -4.80 -1.22
N TYR A 313 11.32 -5.59 -0.46
CA TYR A 313 11.96 -5.20 0.80
C TYR A 313 13.49 -5.33 0.68
N PRO A 314 14.19 -4.35 0.07
CA PRO A 314 15.63 -4.46 -0.20
C PRO A 314 16.49 -4.71 1.04
N ALA A 315 16.05 -4.19 2.20
CA ALA A 315 16.77 -4.36 3.47
C ALA A 315 16.52 -5.72 4.15
N GLY A 316 15.57 -6.53 3.65
CA GLY A 316 15.09 -7.77 4.30
C GLY A 316 14.19 -7.52 5.52
N ASN A 317 13.63 -6.32 5.64
CA ASN A 317 12.72 -5.86 6.68
C ASN A 317 11.82 -4.74 6.14
N THR A 318 10.89 -4.25 6.95
CA THR A 318 9.95 -3.18 6.57
C THR A 318 10.53 -1.76 6.65
N ASN A 319 11.81 -1.61 6.97
CA ASN A 319 12.42 -0.28 7.11
C ASN A 319 12.62 0.41 5.76
N ILE A 320 12.76 -0.36 4.67
CA ILE A 320 12.83 0.17 3.32
C ILE A 320 12.00 -0.75 2.44
N TRP A 321 11.08 -0.16 1.69
CA TRP A 321 10.27 -0.88 0.73
C TRP A 321 10.02 -0.03 -0.51
N VAL A 322 9.85 -0.71 -1.64
CA VAL A 322 9.43 -0.11 -2.91
C VAL A 322 8.28 -0.93 -3.48
N ARG A 323 7.33 -0.29 -4.13
CA ARG A 323 6.15 -0.94 -4.70
C ARG A 323 5.82 -0.37 -6.07
N GLY A 324 5.55 -1.27 -7.01
CA GLY A 324 4.93 -0.96 -8.29
C GLY A 324 3.54 -1.58 -8.38
N GLU A 325 2.60 -0.86 -8.99
CA GLU A 325 1.22 -1.28 -9.20
C GLU A 325 0.82 -0.97 -10.64
N MET A 326 0.16 -1.93 -11.31
CA MET A 326 -0.43 -1.73 -12.64
C MET A 326 -1.87 -2.24 -12.64
N THR A 327 -2.79 -1.45 -13.17
CA THR A 327 -4.20 -1.81 -13.27
C THR A 327 -4.74 -1.48 -14.67
N LEU A 328 -5.33 -2.47 -15.32
CA LEU A 328 -6.15 -2.29 -16.51
C LEU A 328 -7.60 -2.09 -16.12
N ILE A 329 -8.26 -1.10 -16.72
CA ILE A 329 -9.64 -0.71 -16.44
C ILE A 329 -10.42 -0.76 -17.74
N ASN A 330 -11.56 -1.44 -17.74
CA ASN A 330 -12.52 -1.43 -18.83
C ASN A 330 -13.91 -1.02 -18.31
N GLY A 331 -14.66 -0.20 -19.04
CA GLY A 331 -15.97 0.25 -18.60
C GLY A 331 -16.49 1.52 -19.27
N ALA A 332 -17.68 1.96 -18.85
CA ALA A 332 -18.34 3.19 -19.34
C ALA A 332 -18.58 3.23 -20.86
N ASN A 333 -18.84 2.09 -21.49
CA ASN A 333 -19.01 1.95 -22.94
C ASN A 333 -17.77 2.39 -23.74
N ARG A 334 -16.59 2.46 -23.11
CA ARG A 334 -15.34 2.65 -23.84
C ARG A 334 -14.95 1.34 -24.51
N GLY A 335 -14.68 1.39 -25.81
CA GLY A 335 -14.25 0.22 -26.59
C GLY A 335 -12.80 -0.21 -26.34
N VAL A 336 -12.05 0.52 -25.52
CA VAL A 336 -10.61 0.29 -25.29
C VAL A 336 -10.28 0.35 -23.79
N PRO A 337 -9.52 -0.62 -23.23
CA PRO A 337 -9.04 -0.58 -21.86
C PRO A 337 -8.06 0.56 -21.59
N ARG A 338 -8.01 1.02 -20.34
CA ARG A 338 -7.06 2.04 -19.88
C ARG A 338 -6.10 1.47 -18.85
N LEU A 339 -4.87 1.97 -18.85
CA LEU A 339 -3.85 1.62 -17.86
C LEU A 339 -3.72 2.73 -16.81
N VAL A 340 -3.72 2.34 -15.55
CA VAL A 340 -3.27 3.17 -14.42
C VAL A 340 -2.06 2.50 -13.80
N SER A 341 -1.00 3.26 -13.59
CA SER A 341 0.25 2.80 -12.98
C SER A 341 0.59 3.62 -11.75
N SER A 342 1.11 2.97 -10.72
CA SER A 342 1.57 3.63 -9.50
C SER A 342 2.92 3.10 -9.05
N PHE A 343 3.76 4.00 -8.56
CA PHE A 343 5.03 3.71 -7.92
C PHE A 343 5.04 4.34 -6.55
N SER A 344 5.52 3.61 -5.54
CA SER A 344 5.67 4.14 -4.19
C SER A 344 6.90 3.55 -3.51
N ALA A 345 7.43 4.29 -2.56
CA ALA A 345 8.55 3.86 -1.74
C ALA A 345 8.38 4.40 -0.33
N GLY A 346 8.83 3.61 0.65
CA GLY A 346 8.80 4.01 2.04
C GLY A 346 10.12 3.72 2.73
N LYS A 347 10.51 4.61 3.64
CA LYS A 347 11.69 4.47 4.47
C LYS A 347 11.39 4.87 5.91
N LYS A 348 11.84 4.03 6.84
CA LYS A 348 11.93 4.36 8.25
C LYS A 348 12.98 5.44 8.45
N LEU A 349 12.59 6.60 8.96
CA LEU A 349 13.49 7.72 9.20
C LEU A 349 14.27 7.52 10.50
N PHE A 350 13.55 7.44 11.62
CA PHE A 350 14.09 7.24 12.97
C PHE A 350 12.98 6.71 13.88
N GLY A 351 13.35 6.11 15.01
CA GLY A 351 12.39 5.69 16.04
C GLY A 351 11.27 4.81 15.48
N ASN A 352 10.04 5.31 15.52
CA ASN A 352 8.88 4.66 14.89
C ASN A 352 8.22 5.56 13.82
N THR A 353 9.03 6.36 13.13
CA THR A 353 8.59 7.31 12.11
C THR A 353 9.00 6.85 10.72
N TRP A 354 8.03 6.83 9.80
CA TRP A 354 8.20 6.48 8.40
C TRP A 354 7.82 7.64 7.50
N LEU A 355 8.59 7.81 6.43
CA LEU A 355 8.26 8.65 5.30
C LEU A 355 7.97 7.75 4.11
N GLU A 356 6.84 7.99 3.46
CA GLU A 356 6.45 7.32 2.23
C GLU A 356 6.21 8.36 1.16
N ALA A 357 6.56 8.05 -0.08
CA ALA A 357 6.26 8.87 -1.24
C ALA A 357 5.64 8.02 -2.33
N PHE A 358 4.79 8.63 -3.15
CA PHE A 358 4.16 7.95 -4.28
C PHE A 358 4.00 8.86 -5.48
N TYR A 359 3.89 8.23 -6.65
CA TYR A 359 3.48 8.84 -7.90
C TYR A 359 2.60 7.85 -8.67
N SER A 360 1.48 8.34 -9.18
CA SER A 360 0.59 7.55 -10.03
C SER A 360 0.15 8.36 -11.24
N PHE A 361 -0.07 7.67 -12.37
CA PHE A 361 -0.52 8.29 -13.62
C PHE A 361 -1.43 7.34 -14.41
N GLY A 362 -2.21 7.92 -15.31
CA GLY A 362 -3.30 7.27 -16.03
C GLY A 362 -4.64 7.91 -15.67
N GLU A 363 -5.72 7.56 -16.36
CA GLU A 363 -7.02 8.20 -16.14
C GLU A 363 -7.82 7.48 -15.05
N PHE A 364 -8.03 8.15 -13.91
CA PHE A 364 -8.65 7.56 -12.72
C PHE A 364 -10.18 7.52 -12.76
N ASN A 365 -10.82 8.00 -13.84
CA ASN A 365 -12.29 7.96 -13.91
C ASN A 365 -12.82 6.52 -13.80
N GLY A 366 -13.71 6.25 -12.87
CA GLY A 366 -14.28 4.93 -12.61
C GLY A 366 -13.30 3.94 -11.99
N TYR A 367 -12.17 4.43 -11.48
CA TYR A 367 -11.12 3.65 -10.84
C TYR A 367 -11.41 3.42 -9.35
N THR A 368 -10.92 2.30 -8.82
CA THR A 368 -10.84 2.08 -7.36
C THR A 368 -9.49 1.54 -6.97
N GLU A 369 -9.07 1.85 -5.75
CA GLU A 369 -7.82 1.34 -5.17
C GLU A 369 -7.94 1.07 -3.68
N LYS A 370 -6.83 0.59 -3.09
CA LYS A 370 -6.71 0.25 -1.66
C LYS A 370 -7.87 -0.65 -1.22
N SER A 371 -8.11 -1.71 -2.00
CA SER A 371 -9.20 -2.68 -1.78
C SER A 371 -10.60 -2.04 -1.82
N ALA A 372 -10.86 -1.20 -2.81
CA ALA A 372 -12.12 -0.44 -2.95
C ALA A 372 -12.41 0.54 -1.78
N TRP A 373 -11.40 0.92 -1.00
CA TRP A 373 -11.53 1.98 0.00
C TRP A 373 -11.65 3.37 -0.62
N VAL A 374 -10.88 3.62 -1.68
CA VAL A 374 -10.89 4.89 -2.43
C VAL A 374 -11.60 4.67 -3.75
N VAL A 375 -12.62 5.50 -4.00
CA VAL A 375 -13.45 5.48 -5.20
C VAL A 375 -13.26 6.78 -5.97
N TYR A 376 -12.98 6.65 -7.27
CA TYR A 376 -12.81 7.79 -8.17
C TYR A 376 -14.03 7.94 -9.09
N ASN A 377 -15.07 8.58 -8.56
CA ASN A 377 -16.32 8.93 -9.26
C ASN A 377 -16.52 10.44 -9.44
N ASN A 378 -15.45 11.23 -9.32
CA ASN A 378 -15.45 12.69 -9.45
C ASN A 378 -15.90 13.14 -10.85
N TYR A 379 -16.36 14.40 -10.97
CA TYR A 379 -16.71 15.01 -12.25
C TYR A 379 -15.50 15.25 -13.15
N ASP A 380 -14.39 15.61 -12.52
CA ASP A 380 -13.11 16.00 -13.10
C ASP A 380 -12.10 14.83 -12.98
N PRO A 381 -11.78 14.15 -14.09
CA PRO A 381 -10.86 13.02 -14.06
C PRO A 381 -9.48 13.45 -13.54
N ILE A 382 -8.94 12.68 -12.60
CA ILE A 382 -7.53 12.77 -12.23
C ILE A 382 -6.73 12.02 -13.31
N VAL A 383 -5.60 12.59 -13.71
CA VAL A 383 -4.67 12.00 -14.71
C VAL A 383 -3.28 11.71 -14.16
N ALA A 384 -2.90 12.41 -13.08
CA ALA A 384 -1.69 12.13 -12.34
C ALA A 384 -1.85 12.58 -10.88
N ARG A 385 -1.10 11.95 -9.98
CA ARG A 385 -1.00 12.35 -8.58
C ARG A 385 0.35 11.99 -8.01
N ALA A 386 0.78 12.79 -7.05
CA ALA A 386 2.01 12.59 -6.32
C ALA A 386 1.78 12.97 -4.86
N GLY A 387 2.51 12.38 -3.93
CA GLY A 387 2.34 12.75 -2.54
C GLY A 387 3.37 12.15 -1.61
N ALA A 388 3.27 12.57 -0.36
CA ALA A 388 4.10 12.07 0.72
C ALA A 388 3.26 11.83 1.98
N ASN A 389 3.57 10.75 2.69
CA ASN A 389 2.95 10.39 3.95
C ASN A 389 4.01 10.37 5.05
N LEU A 390 3.74 11.06 6.15
CA LEU A 390 4.47 10.92 7.39
C LEU A 390 3.64 10.06 8.35
N LEU A 391 4.17 8.91 8.73
CA LEU A 391 3.52 7.95 9.62
C LEU A 391 4.33 7.85 10.90
N VAL A 392 3.69 8.02 12.05
CA VAL A 392 4.31 7.87 13.37
C VAL A 392 3.56 6.78 14.12
N TYR A 393 4.16 5.59 14.16
CA TYR A 393 3.59 4.47 14.88
C TYR A 393 4.00 4.50 16.35
N SER A 394 3.11 4.09 17.23
CA SER A 394 3.36 4.06 18.67
C SER A 394 3.94 5.39 19.20
N LEU A 395 3.33 6.52 18.82
CA LEU A 395 3.66 7.82 19.41
C LEU A 395 3.48 7.76 20.93
N THR A 396 2.42 7.10 21.36
CA THR A 396 2.31 6.49 22.69
C THR A 396 2.18 4.97 22.53
N SER A 397 2.08 4.19 23.61
CA SER A 397 1.86 2.74 23.51
C SER A 397 0.60 2.35 22.71
N GLN A 398 -0.37 3.27 22.56
CA GLN A 398 -1.68 3.03 21.94
C GLN A 398 -1.98 3.94 20.74
N LEU A 399 -1.25 5.05 20.56
CA LEU A 399 -1.57 6.06 19.56
C LEU A 399 -0.64 5.99 18.35
N ASP A 400 -1.22 5.91 17.15
CA ASP A 400 -0.52 6.12 15.89
C ASP A 400 -1.06 7.38 15.19
N LEU A 401 -0.17 8.14 14.54
CA LEU A 401 -0.51 9.34 13.78
C LEU A 401 -0.10 9.21 12.32
N ALA A 402 -0.88 9.83 11.44
CA ALA A 402 -0.56 9.98 10.03
C ALA A 402 -0.85 11.41 9.55
N VAL A 403 0.05 11.95 8.74
CA VAL A 403 -0.17 13.19 7.98
C VAL A 403 0.16 12.89 6.53
N ARG A 404 -0.75 13.20 5.61
CA ARG A 404 -0.61 12.87 4.19
C ARG A 404 -0.85 14.11 3.35
N TYR A 405 0.11 14.40 2.49
CA TYR A 405 -0.01 15.42 1.47
C TYR A 405 -0.12 14.76 0.11
N GLN A 406 -1.04 15.25 -0.73
CA GLN A 406 -1.16 14.82 -2.11
C GLN A 406 -1.41 16.01 -3.03
N TRP A 407 -0.67 16.05 -4.12
CA TRP A 407 -0.95 16.84 -5.30
C TRP A 407 -1.64 15.96 -6.34
N SER A 408 -2.63 16.51 -7.05
CA SER A 408 -3.28 15.83 -8.17
C SER A 408 -3.44 16.77 -9.36
N GLN A 409 -3.17 16.25 -10.56
CA GLN A 409 -3.48 16.90 -11.82
C GLN A 409 -4.79 16.35 -12.35
N ARG A 410 -5.68 17.26 -12.73
CA ARG A 410 -7.06 16.97 -13.11
C ARG A 410 -7.42 17.66 -14.41
N ILE A 411 -8.43 17.13 -15.08
CA ILE A 411 -9.00 17.72 -16.29
C ILE A 411 -10.36 18.32 -15.96
N SER A 412 -10.50 19.62 -16.22
CA SER A 412 -11.79 20.29 -16.32
C SER A 412 -12.25 20.27 -17.77
N THR A 413 -13.52 19.98 -18.01
CA THR A 413 -14.11 19.87 -19.35
C THR A 413 -15.28 20.83 -19.49
N TRP A 414 -15.21 21.72 -20.47
CA TRP A 414 -16.31 22.56 -20.92
C TRP A 414 -17.04 21.85 -22.03
N GLN A 415 -18.34 21.64 -21.86
CA GLN A 415 -19.23 21.17 -22.91
C GLN A 415 -19.60 22.36 -23.78
N LEU A 416 -19.38 22.25 -25.09
CA LEU A 416 -19.60 23.32 -26.06
C LEU A 416 -20.85 23.03 -26.86
N TYR A 417 -21.62 24.08 -27.15
CA TYR A 417 -22.84 24.02 -27.94
C TYR A 417 -22.88 25.14 -28.97
N ASP A 418 -23.48 24.87 -30.12
CA ASP A 418 -23.73 25.89 -31.14
C ASP A 418 -24.94 26.79 -30.78
N GLY A 419 -25.26 27.73 -31.69
CA GLY A 419 -26.36 28.68 -31.49
C GLY A 419 -27.75 28.03 -31.37
N ASP A 420 -27.91 26.79 -31.86
CA ASP A 420 -29.14 26.00 -31.76
C ASP A 420 -29.16 25.09 -30.52
N GLY A 421 -28.10 25.15 -29.69
CA GLY A 421 -27.97 24.34 -28.47
C GLY A 421 -27.56 22.90 -28.74
N ILE A 422 -27.03 22.59 -29.93
CA ILE A 422 -26.54 21.26 -30.28
C ILE A 422 -25.11 21.12 -29.76
N TYR A 423 -24.81 19.99 -29.11
CA TYR A 423 -23.48 19.69 -28.60
C TYR A 423 -22.46 19.57 -29.75
N THR A 424 -21.42 20.41 -29.73
CA THR A 424 -20.39 20.48 -30.78
C THR A 424 -19.05 19.90 -30.35
N GLY A 425 -18.82 19.71 -29.05
CA GLY A 425 -17.59 19.12 -28.56
C GLY A 425 -17.24 19.51 -27.13
N GLY A 426 -15.99 19.23 -26.75
CA GLY A 426 -15.45 19.56 -25.45
C GLY A 426 -14.16 20.37 -25.55
N PHE A 427 -14.00 21.37 -24.69
CA PHE A 427 -12.72 22.03 -24.43
C PHE A 427 -12.19 21.52 -23.10
N GLU A 428 -10.93 21.11 -23.04
CA GLU A 428 -10.31 20.58 -21.82
C GLU A 428 -9.19 21.48 -21.34
N LYS A 429 -9.15 21.73 -20.02
CA LYS A 429 -8.05 22.45 -19.37
C LYS A 429 -7.57 21.69 -18.15
N GLN A 430 -6.26 21.59 -18.02
CA GLN A 430 -5.65 20.96 -16.86
C GLN A 430 -5.57 21.93 -15.69
N TYR A 431 -5.75 21.38 -14.49
CA TYR A 431 -5.54 22.11 -13.26
C TYR A 431 -5.03 21.20 -12.15
N HIS A 432 -4.67 21.80 -11.02
CA HIS A 432 -4.08 21.09 -9.92
C HIS A 432 -4.90 21.25 -8.65
N MET A 433 -4.93 20.20 -7.84
CA MET A 433 -5.45 20.27 -6.48
C MET A 433 -4.41 19.76 -5.48
N HIS A 434 -4.45 20.32 -4.28
CA HIS A 434 -3.64 19.91 -3.15
C HIS A 434 -4.54 19.44 -2.02
N SER A 435 -4.24 18.29 -1.43
CA SER A 435 -4.94 17.79 -0.24
C SER A 435 -4.00 17.54 0.92
N LEU A 436 -4.54 17.78 2.11
CA LEU A 436 -3.96 17.39 3.38
C LEU A 436 -4.95 16.49 4.11
N THR A 437 -4.48 15.33 4.56
CA THR A 437 -5.26 14.36 5.32
C THR A 437 -4.53 14.03 6.61
N GLY A 438 -5.22 14.18 7.73
CA GLY A 438 -4.76 13.72 9.04
C GLY A 438 -5.34 12.34 9.35
N GLY A 439 -4.65 11.55 10.15
CA GLY A 439 -5.13 10.25 10.59
C GLY A 439 -4.70 9.98 12.03
N ILE A 440 -5.66 9.50 12.82
CA ILE A 440 -5.41 9.04 14.20
C ILE A 440 -5.88 7.60 14.28
N THR A 441 -5.04 6.72 14.82
CA THR A 441 -5.43 5.35 15.15
C THR A 441 -5.14 5.07 16.62
N TRP A 442 -6.16 4.62 17.34
CA TRP A 442 -6.03 4.14 18.71
C TRP A 442 -6.02 2.61 18.71
N ARG A 443 -4.94 2.01 19.20
CA ARG A 443 -4.73 0.57 19.33
C ARG A 443 -5.03 0.11 20.75
N PHE A 444 -5.70 -1.03 20.87
CA PHE A 444 -6.10 -1.59 22.16
C PHE A 444 -5.03 -2.50 22.74
#